data_AF-X1TUU8-F1
#
_entry.id   AF-X1TUU8-F1
#
_cell.length_a   1.000
_cell.length_b   1.000
_cell.length_c   1.000
_cell.angle_alpha   90.00
_cell.angle_beta   90.00
_cell.angle_gamma   90.00
#
_symmetry.space_group_name_H-M   'P 1'
#
loop_
_entity.id
_entity.type
_entity.pdbx_description
1 polymer ?
#
loop_
_entity_poly.entity_id
_entity_poly.type
_entity_poly.pdbx_seq_one_letter_code
_entity_poly.pdbx_strand_id
1 'polypeptide(L)'
;LVLHYIACHQQHDKGAGTVEGLTTHGTYLKNLLRQARRLTSTALSLVSLFAEEANRLNREDEASRLKALCSFIRQQSDQAKRGEDAASYGHTKADLISFLGGLAVSGAIKMVSKNKQLSAFADYLLENPISKERPFGMVLVCIGPKGLPDGVEVVSISRLARESDRQECDVINELQQRGYLLFSEEAFSLLVDRLINDVLEGRLLLPISVEKLTEIKTASYLEPEFNDSE
;
A
#
# COMPACT_ATOMS: atom_id res chain seq x y z
N LEU A 1 9.54 -16.37 -40.99
CA LEU A 1 8.62 -15.79 -41.99
C LEU A 1 9.32 -14.97 -43.09
N VAL A 2 10.43 -14.27 -42.83
CA VAL A 2 11.17 -13.52 -43.88
C VAL A 2 12.02 -14.42 -44.80
N LEU A 3 12.36 -15.65 -44.38
CA LEU A 3 13.22 -16.56 -45.15
C LEU A 3 12.51 -17.36 -46.25
N HIS A 4 11.17 -17.30 -46.35
CA HIS A 4 10.42 -18.16 -47.28
C HIS A 4 10.09 -17.52 -48.64
N TYR A 5 10.41 -16.22 -48.83
CA TYR A 5 9.97 -15.47 -50.02
C TYR A 5 11.01 -15.40 -51.16
N ILE A 6 12.22 -15.93 -50.97
CA ILE A 6 13.30 -15.81 -51.97
C ILE A 6 13.27 -16.95 -53.03
N ALA A 7 12.46 -17.99 -52.84
CA ALA A 7 12.53 -19.21 -53.67
C ALA A 7 11.68 -19.22 -54.96
N CYS A 8 10.87 -18.19 -55.27
CA CYS A 8 9.85 -18.30 -56.33
C CYS A 8 10.13 -17.59 -57.66
N HIS A 9 11.30 -16.99 -57.91
CA HIS A 9 11.51 -16.20 -59.14
C HIS A 9 12.67 -16.62 -60.07
N GLN A 10 13.19 -17.84 -59.95
CA GLN A 10 14.14 -18.39 -60.93
C GLN A 10 13.44 -19.33 -61.91
N GLN A 11 12.72 -18.80 -62.90
CA GLN A 11 12.62 -19.50 -64.17
C GLN A 11 12.31 -18.57 -65.35
N HIS A 12 13.18 -18.68 -66.34
CA HIS A 12 13.14 -18.11 -67.69
C HIS A 12 13.49 -16.63 -67.86
N ASP A 13 14.79 -16.37 -68.09
CA ASP A 13 15.16 -15.61 -69.29
C ASP A 13 16.52 -16.09 -69.85
N LYS A 14 16.52 -16.59 -71.09
CA LYS A 14 17.69 -16.95 -71.89
C LYS A 14 17.72 -15.97 -73.05
N GLY A 15 18.37 -14.84 -72.86
CA GLY A 15 18.51 -13.79 -73.86
C GLY A 15 19.82 -13.04 -73.68
N ALA A 16 20.46 -12.70 -74.80
CA ALA A 16 21.77 -12.08 -74.95
C ALA A 16 22.14 -11.06 -73.85
N GLY A 17 23.31 -11.23 -73.25
CA GLY A 17 23.87 -10.32 -72.25
C GLY A 17 24.27 -8.98 -72.87
N THR A 18 23.33 -8.05 -72.94
CA THR A 18 23.61 -6.62 -73.12
C THR A 18 24.01 -6.02 -71.76
N VAL A 19 25.02 -5.14 -71.78
CA VAL A 19 25.58 -4.46 -70.60
C VAL A 19 24.51 -3.68 -69.80
N GLU A 20 23.37 -3.35 -70.43
CA GLU A 20 22.20 -2.72 -69.81
C GLU A 20 21.39 -3.64 -68.88
N GLY A 21 21.43 -4.97 -69.06
CA GLY A 21 20.79 -5.92 -68.14
C GLY A 21 21.50 -6.02 -66.78
N LEU A 22 22.82 -5.81 -66.76
CA LEU A 22 23.62 -5.80 -65.53
C LEU A 22 23.43 -4.53 -64.71
N THR A 23 23.26 -3.37 -65.35
CA THR A 23 23.08 -2.07 -64.67
C THR A 23 21.70 -1.97 -64.01
N THR A 24 20.66 -2.48 -64.66
CA THR A 24 19.30 -2.56 -64.11
C THR A 24 19.22 -3.51 -62.91
N HIS A 25 19.84 -4.70 -63.02
CA HIS A 25 19.92 -5.66 -61.91
C HIS A 25 20.70 -5.10 -60.69
N GLY A 26 21.83 -4.44 -60.93
CA GLY A 26 22.61 -3.79 -59.87
C GLY A 26 21.85 -2.66 -59.15
N THR A 27 21.00 -1.92 -59.88
CA THR A 27 20.15 -0.87 -59.30
C THR A 27 19.03 -1.47 -58.45
N TYR A 28 18.42 -2.57 -58.91
CA TYR A 28 17.40 -3.32 -58.18
C TYR A 28 17.91 -3.86 -56.85
N LEU A 29 19.08 -4.53 -56.84
CA LEU A 29 19.68 -5.07 -55.61
C LEU A 29 20.00 -3.96 -54.59
N LYS A 30 20.50 -2.81 -55.05
CA LYS A 30 20.76 -1.64 -54.18
C LYS A 30 19.46 -1.11 -53.55
N ASN A 31 18.37 -1.07 -54.33
CA ASN A 31 17.07 -0.66 -53.81
C ASN A 31 16.55 -1.65 -52.75
N LEU A 32 16.63 -2.96 -53.03
CA LEU A 32 16.23 -4.00 -52.09
C LEU A 32 17.02 -3.94 -50.79
N LEU A 33 18.35 -3.77 -50.86
CA LEU A 33 19.19 -3.60 -49.68
C LEU A 33 18.81 -2.36 -48.87
N ARG A 34 18.48 -1.25 -49.54
CA ARG A 34 17.99 -0.03 -48.87
C ARG A 34 16.65 -0.27 -48.17
N GLN A 35 15.73 -1.01 -48.80
CA GLN A 35 14.44 -1.38 -48.20
C GLN A 35 14.64 -2.29 -46.99
N ALA A 36 15.49 -3.32 -47.10
CA ALA A 36 15.81 -4.21 -46.00
C ALA A 36 16.38 -3.43 -44.80
N ARG A 37 17.31 -2.49 -45.03
CA ARG A 37 17.86 -1.61 -43.97
C ARG A 37 16.79 -0.74 -43.32
N ARG A 38 15.88 -0.15 -44.11
CA ARG A 38 14.75 0.63 -43.58
C ARG A 38 13.85 -0.25 -42.72
N LEU A 39 13.49 -1.43 -43.20
CA LEU A 39 12.65 -2.37 -42.47
C LEU A 39 13.31 -2.81 -41.16
N THR A 40 14.61 -3.13 -41.18
CA THR A 40 15.36 -3.45 -39.96
C THR A 40 15.37 -2.28 -38.98
N SER A 41 15.60 -1.06 -39.45
CA SER A 41 15.53 0.14 -38.60
C SER A 41 14.15 0.31 -37.98
N THR A 42 13.08 0.18 -38.77
CA THR A 42 11.71 0.27 -38.28
C THR A 42 11.38 -0.83 -37.28
N ALA A 43 11.83 -2.06 -37.54
CA ALA A 43 11.64 -3.19 -36.62
C ALA A 43 12.34 -2.94 -35.28
N LEU A 44 13.57 -2.41 -35.28
CA LEU A 44 14.28 -2.06 -34.05
C LEU A 44 13.58 -0.92 -33.28
N SER A 45 13.07 0.10 -33.97
CA SER A 45 12.26 1.16 -33.34
C SER A 45 10.95 0.63 -32.75
N LEU A 46 10.31 -0.35 -33.39
CA LEU A 46 9.10 -0.99 -32.87
C LEU A 46 9.41 -1.80 -31.59
N VAL A 47 10.53 -2.52 -31.57
CA VAL A 47 10.98 -3.27 -30.39
C VAL A 47 11.21 -2.34 -29.20
N SER A 48 11.83 -1.18 -29.39
CA SER A 48 12.00 -0.20 -28.30
C SER A 48 10.67 0.36 -27.80
N LEU A 49 9.73 0.66 -28.71
CA LEU A 49 8.40 1.13 -28.33
C LEU A 49 7.63 0.10 -27.52
N PHE A 50 7.68 -1.18 -27.89
CA PHE A 50 7.02 -2.24 -27.12
C PHE A 50 7.67 -2.46 -25.76
N ALA A 51 9.00 -2.33 -25.65
CA ALA A 51 9.68 -2.42 -24.36
C ALA A 51 9.28 -1.27 -23.43
N GLU A 52 9.18 -0.04 -23.96
CA GLU A 52 8.71 1.12 -23.21
C GLU A 52 7.26 0.95 -22.74
N GLU A 53 6.38 0.50 -23.62
CA GLU A 53 4.96 0.26 -23.29
C GLU A 53 4.78 -0.87 -22.28
N ALA A 54 5.54 -1.96 -22.40
CA ALA A 54 5.53 -3.04 -21.42
C ALA A 54 5.97 -2.54 -20.03
N ASN A 55 6.99 -1.67 -19.97
CA ASN A 55 7.41 -1.05 -18.72
C ASN A 55 6.33 -0.12 -18.14
N ARG A 56 5.66 0.67 -18.98
CA ARG A 56 4.54 1.54 -18.57
C ARG A 56 3.41 0.72 -17.94
N LEU A 57 2.97 -0.33 -18.65
CA LEU A 57 1.91 -1.22 -18.18
C LEU A 57 2.29 -1.95 -16.89
N ASN A 58 3.55 -2.38 -16.74
CA ASN A 58 4.02 -2.99 -15.50
C ASN A 58 3.92 -2.04 -14.30
N ARG A 59 4.29 -0.76 -14.48
CA ARG A 59 4.15 0.27 -13.43
C ARG A 59 2.69 0.53 -13.08
N GLU A 60 1.80 0.55 -14.07
CA GLU A 60 0.36 0.70 -13.85
C GLU A 60 -0.24 -0.49 -13.06
N ASP A 61 0.22 -1.71 -13.32
CA ASP A 61 -0.15 -2.91 -12.56
C ASP A 61 0.34 -2.83 -11.12
N GLU A 62 1.62 -2.51 -10.90
CA GLU A 62 2.21 -2.35 -9.56
C GLU A 62 1.47 -1.27 -8.74
N ALA A 63 1.17 -0.12 -9.35
CA ALA A 63 0.37 0.94 -8.73
C ALA A 63 -1.04 0.47 -8.39
N SER A 64 -1.67 -0.31 -9.26
CA SER A 64 -3.01 -0.88 -9.02
C SER A 64 -3.00 -1.88 -7.86
N ARG A 65 -1.95 -2.70 -7.75
CA ARG A 65 -1.75 -3.61 -6.61
C ARG A 65 -1.62 -2.85 -5.29
N LEU A 66 -0.90 -1.73 -5.27
CA LEU A 66 -0.82 -0.86 -4.09
C LEU A 66 -2.18 -0.24 -3.71
N LYS A 67 -2.96 0.23 -4.68
CA LYS A 67 -4.34 0.75 -4.45
C LYS A 67 -5.26 -0.32 -3.86
N ALA A 68 -5.18 -1.54 -4.39
CA ALA A 68 -5.95 -2.68 -3.90
C ALA A 68 -5.56 -3.03 -2.46
N LEU A 69 -4.25 -3.04 -2.16
CA LEU A 69 -3.73 -3.25 -0.81
C LEU A 69 -4.24 -2.19 0.17
N CYS A 70 -4.17 -0.90 -0.19
CA CYS A 70 -4.69 0.18 0.65
C CYS A 70 -6.18 0.01 0.97
N SER A 71 -6.97 -0.31 -0.06
CA SER A 71 -8.40 -0.56 0.10
C SER A 71 -8.69 -1.75 1.01
N PHE A 72 -7.92 -2.84 0.85
CA PHE A 72 -8.01 -4.03 1.69
C PHE A 72 -7.66 -3.73 3.15
N ILE A 73 -6.55 -3.02 3.40
CA ILE A 73 -6.10 -2.66 4.74
C ILE A 73 -7.11 -1.74 5.43
N ARG A 74 -7.70 -0.79 4.69
CA ARG A 74 -8.78 0.05 5.20
C ARG A 74 -9.98 -0.77 5.67
N GLN A 75 -10.42 -1.73 4.85
CA GLN A 75 -11.51 -2.63 5.23
C GLN A 75 -11.17 -3.47 6.47
N GLN A 76 -9.94 -3.99 6.57
CA GLN A 76 -9.47 -4.74 7.75
C GLN A 76 -9.40 -3.85 9.00
N SER A 77 -8.93 -2.60 8.86
CA SER A 77 -8.91 -1.59 9.92
C SER A 77 -10.32 -1.31 10.44
N ASP A 78 -11.27 -1.05 9.54
CA ASP A 78 -12.68 -0.83 9.91
C ASP A 78 -13.32 -2.05 10.59
N GLN A 79 -12.94 -3.26 10.18
CA GLN A 79 -13.40 -4.48 10.83
C GLN A 79 -12.80 -4.63 12.23
N ALA A 80 -11.51 -4.38 12.39
CA ALA A 80 -10.83 -4.44 13.68
C ALA A 80 -11.37 -3.38 14.65
N LYS A 81 -11.59 -2.14 14.18
CA LYS A 81 -12.21 -1.06 14.96
C LYS A 81 -13.61 -1.45 15.46
N ARG A 82 -14.47 -1.96 14.58
CA ARG A 82 -15.80 -2.47 14.98
C ARG A 82 -15.72 -3.61 15.98
N GLY A 83 -14.72 -4.48 15.85
CA GLY A 83 -14.45 -5.54 16.83
C GLY A 83 -14.10 -4.99 18.21
N GLU A 84 -13.26 -3.95 18.26
CA GLU A 84 -12.91 -3.26 19.49
C GLU A 84 -14.11 -2.51 20.11
N ASP A 85 -14.93 -1.86 19.30
CA ASP A 85 -16.16 -1.19 19.75
C ASP A 85 -17.15 -2.20 20.38
N ALA A 86 -17.32 -3.35 19.74
CA ALA A 86 -18.16 -4.42 20.27
C ALA A 86 -17.62 -4.99 21.59
N ALA A 87 -16.30 -5.16 21.69
CA ALA A 87 -15.65 -5.63 22.90
C ALA A 87 -15.79 -4.63 24.07
N SER A 88 -15.63 -3.34 23.78
CA SER A 88 -15.85 -2.25 24.74
C SER A 88 -17.29 -2.20 25.25
N TYR A 89 -18.26 -2.32 24.35
CA TYR A 89 -19.68 -2.36 24.72
C TYR A 89 -20.02 -3.60 25.57
N GLY A 90 -19.49 -4.77 25.19
CA GLY A 90 -19.67 -6.02 25.93
C GLY A 90 -19.11 -5.94 27.36
N HIS A 91 -17.91 -5.38 27.51
CA HIS A 91 -17.29 -5.14 28.82
C HIS A 91 -18.17 -4.25 29.71
N THR A 92 -18.58 -3.09 29.18
CA THR A 92 -19.44 -2.14 29.90
C THR A 92 -20.75 -2.79 30.38
N LYS A 93 -21.37 -3.63 29.54
CA LYS A 93 -22.60 -4.34 29.89
C LYS A 93 -22.37 -5.40 30.98
N ALA A 94 -21.26 -6.14 30.92
CA ALA A 94 -20.92 -7.14 31.92
C ALA A 94 -20.66 -6.51 33.30
N ASP A 95 -19.96 -5.37 33.34
CA ASP A 95 -19.73 -4.61 34.56
C ASP A 95 -21.03 -4.10 35.20
N LEU A 96 -21.98 -3.65 34.38
CA LEU A 96 -23.30 -3.23 34.86
C LEU A 96 -24.08 -4.41 35.48
N ILE A 97 -24.02 -5.57 34.84
CA ILE A 97 -24.69 -6.79 35.34
C ILE A 97 -24.04 -7.26 36.65
N SER A 98 -22.71 -7.24 36.76
CA SER A 98 -22.01 -7.64 37.98
C SER A 98 -22.33 -6.68 39.14
N PHE A 99 -22.42 -5.39 38.89
CA PHE A 99 -22.82 -4.38 39.88
C PHE A 99 -24.26 -4.62 40.37
N LEU A 100 -25.20 -4.89 39.47
CA LEU A 100 -26.59 -5.21 39.83
C LEU A 100 -26.71 -6.56 40.57
N GLY A 101 -25.94 -7.57 40.16
CA GLY A 101 -25.87 -8.87 40.84
C GLY A 101 -25.26 -8.77 42.24
N GLY A 102 -24.23 -7.93 42.42
CA GLY A 102 -23.62 -7.64 43.72
C GLY A 102 -24.57 -6.90 44.67
N LEU A 103 -25.39 -5.98 44.15
CA LEU A 103 -26.42 -5.29 44.93
C LEU A 103 -27.56 -6.20 45.43
N ALA A 104 -27.83 -7.32 44.73
CA ALA A 104 -28.84 -8.29 45.15
C ALA A 104 -28.39 -9.17 46.33
N VAL A 105 -27.08 -9.23 46.63
CA VAL A 105 -26.50 -10.05 47.72
C VAL A 105 -26.26 -9.25 49.00
N SER A 106 -26.25 -7.91 48.95
CA SER A 106 -26.15 -7.06 50.15
C SER A 106 -27.51 -6.44 50.49
N GLY A 107 -28.23 -7.11 51.39
CA GLY A 107 -29.44 -6.58 52.01
C GLY A 107 -29.22 -5.22 52.70
N ALA A 108 -30.25 -4.38 52.60
CA ALA A 108 -30.50 -3.16 53.37
C ALA A 108 -29.44 -2.03 53.30
N ILE A 109 -29.58 -1.14 52.32
CA ILE A 109 -29.12 0.26 52.48
C ILE A 109 -30.34 1.18 52.52
N LYS A 110 -30.49 1.79 53.70
CA LYS A 110 -31.46 2.80 54.10
C LYS A 110 -31.48 3.94 53.09
N MET A 111 -32.63 4.21 52.46
CA MET A 111 -32.83 5.40 51.62
C MET A 111 -32.63 6.66 52.46
N VAL A 112 -31.55 7.39 52.20
CA VAL A 112 -31.41 8.80 52.61
C VAL A 112 -31.40 9.65 51.35
N SER A 113 -32.45 10.45 51.25
CA SER A 113 -32.66 11.55 50.32
C SER A 113 -31.49 12.54 50.36
N LYS A 114 -30.88 12.82 49.20
CA LYS A 114 -30.79 14.16 48.57
C LYS A 114 -29.76 14.19 47.44
N ASN A 115 -30.22 14.66 46.29
CA ASN A 115 -29.48 15.27 45.18
C ASN A 115 -28.04 15.69 45.50
N LYS A 116 -27.06 14.92 45.01
CA LYS A 116 -25.67 15.37 44.74
C LYS A 116 -24.80 14.34 43.99
N GLN A 117 -25.38 13.29 43.40
CA GLN A 117 -24.61 12.15 42.86
C GLN A 117 -24.52 12.09 41.33
N LEU A 118 -25.13 13.05 40.62
CA LEU A 118 -25.01 13.15 39.15
C LEU A 118 -23.85 14.06 38.71
N SER A 119 -23.18 14.79 39.60
CA SER A 119 -22.00 15.60 39.23
C SER A 119 -20.70 14.78 39.20
N ALA A 120 -20.56 13.74 40.01
CA ALA A 120 -19.35 12.91 40.02
C ALA A 120 -19.16 12.09 38.73
N PHE A 121 -20.23 11.86 37.95
CA PHE A 121 -20.16 11.19 36.65
C PHE A 121 -19.73 12.15 35.52
N ALA A 122 -19.89 13.47 35.72
CA ALA A 122 -19.43 14.49 34.79
C ALA A 122 -17.94 14.82 35.04
N ASP A 123 -17.50 14.80 36.29
CA ASP A 123 -16.10 15.05 36.66
C ASP A 123 -15.16 13.94 36.13
N TYR A 124 -15.64 12.70 36.03
CA TYR A 124 -14.89 11.58 35.42
C TYR A 124 -14.68 11.71 33.90
N LEU A 125 -15.45 12.58 33.23
CA LEU A 125 -15.32 12.82 31.78
C LEU A 125 -14.49 14.06 31.46
N LEU A 126 -14.15 14.89 32.45
CA LEU A 126 -13.55 16.22 32.20
C LEU A 126 -12.27 16.53 32.99
N GLU A 127 -11.81 15.73 33.94
CA GLU A 127 -10.55 15.99 34.66
C GLU A 127 -9.45 14.95 34.44
N ASN A 128 -8.53 15.37 33.56
CA ASN A 128 -7.11 15.02 33.43
C ASN A 128 -6.64 13.82 32.58
N PRO A 129 -5.62 14.07 31.73
CA PRO A 129 -4.95 13.08 30.89
C PRO A 129 -3.88 12.33 31.70
N ILE A 130 -3.50 11.12 31.27
CA ILE A 130 -2.30 10.34 31.67
C ILE A 130 -2.54 9.08 32.57
N SER A 131 -3.72 8.80 33.15
CA SER A 131 -3.85 7.55 33.93
C SER A 131 -5.20 6.83 33.81
N LYS A 132 -5.31 6.04 32.74
CA LYS A 132 -6.02 4.76 32.59
C LYS A 132 -6.09 4.51 31.08
N GLU A 133 -5.23 3.64 30.58
CA GLU A 133 -5.30 3.14 29.19
C GLU A 133 -6.75 2.80 28.89
N ARG A 134 -7.27 3.32 27.77
CA ARG A 134 -8.56 2.85 27.27
C ARG A 134 -8.31 1.39 26.91
N PRO A 135 -8.99 0.41 27.54
CA PRO A 135 -8.68 -0.99 27.29
C PRO A 135 -9.10 -1.43 25.88
N PHE A 136 -9.62 -0.54 25.03
CA PHE A 136 -10.16 -0.84 23.71
C PHE A 136 -9.90 0.31 22.73
N GLY A 137 -9.82 -0.04 21.44
CA GLY A 137 -9.97 0.90 20.33
C GLY A 137 -8.67 1.31 19.63
N MET A 138 -7.50 0.91 20.12
CA MET A 138 -6.24 1.13 19.40
C MET A 138 -6.03 0.04 18.35
N VAL A 139 -6.15 0.44 17.08
CA VAL A 139 -5.90 -0.39 15.90
C VAL A 139 -4.87 0.33 15.02
N LEU A 140 -3.81 -0.37 14.65
CA LEU A 140 -2.73 0.14 13.82
C LEU A 140 -2.50 -0.75 12.60
N VAL A 141 -1.95 -0.16 11.55
CA VAL A 141 -1.39 -0.88 10.41
C VAL A 141 0.10 -1.11 10.67
N CYS A 142 0.53 -2.35 10.57
CA CYS A 142 1.91 -2.76 10.77
C CYS A 142 2.51 -3.20 9.44
N ILE A 143 3.74 -2.77 9.14
CA ILE A 143 4.54 -3.29 8.03
C ILE A 143 5.72 -4.03 8.63
N GLY A 144 5.70 -5.35 8.51
CA GLY A 144 6.75 -6.23 9.01
C GLY A 144 7.97 -6.32 8.09
N PRO A 145 8.99 -7.12 8.47
CA PRO A 145 10.29 -7.19 7.79
C PRO A 145 10.24 -7.57 6.30
N LYS A 146 9.13 -8.18 5.84
CA LYS A 146 8.91 -8.51 4.43
C LYS A 146 8.60 -7.29 3.56
N GLY A 147 8.30 -6.14 4.15
CA GLY A 147 7.99 -4.91 3.43
C GLY A 147 6.65 -4.94 2.69
N LEU A 148 6.52 -4.14 1.65
CA LEU A 148 5.32 -4.10 0.81
C LEU A 148 5.47 -4.98 -0.44
N PRO A 149 4.40 -5.67 -0.89
CA PRO A 149 3.05 -5.67 -0.31
C PRO A 149 2.81 -6.73 0.78
N ASP A 150 3.70 -7.71 0.91
CA ASP A 150 3.42 -8.98 1.61
C ASP A 150 3.55 -8.92 3.14
N GLY A 151 4.13 -7.86 3.69
CA GLY A 151 4.39 -7.68 5.11
C GLY A 151 3.37 -6.81 5.83
N VAL A 152 2.25 -6.43 5.20
CA VAL A 152 1.27 -5.54 5.82
C VAL A 152 0.19 -6.30 6.56
N GLU A 153 -0.07 -5.89 7.80
CA GLU A 153 -1.13 -6.44 8.63
C GLU A 153 -1.83 -5.35 9.43
N VAL A 154 -3.09 -5.57 9.77
CA VAL A 154 -3.85 -4.72 10.71
C VAL A 154 -3.82 -5.41 12.06
N VAL A 155 -3.41 -4.68 13.10
CA VAL A 155 -3.24 -5.20 14.44
C VAL A 155 -4.04 -4.34 15.42
N SER A 156 -4.88 -4.99 16.23
CA SER A 156 -5.47 -4.34 17.39
C SER A 156 -4.49 -4.40 18.56
N ILE A 157 -3.89 -3.26 18.86
CA ILE A 157 -2.95 -3.11 19.98
C ILE A 157 -3.67 -3.33 21.30
N SER A 158 -4.86 -2.73 21.48
CA SER A 158 -5.66 -2.92 22.68
C SER A 158 -6.00 -4.38 22.92
N ARG A 159 -6.34 -5.12 21.86
CA ARG A 159 -6.62 -6.56 21.97
C ARG A 159 -5.38 -7.34 22.42
N LEU A 160 -4.24 -7.11 21.78
CA LEU A 160 -2.99 -7.77 22.16
C LEU A 160 -2.56 -7.44 23.60
N ALA A 161 -2.74 -6.19 24.02
CA ALA A 161 -2.47 -5.74 25.39
C ALA A 161 -3.33 -6.51 26.40
N ARG A 162 -4.65 -6.60 26.15
CA ARG A 162 -5.58 -7.37 27.00
C ARG A 162 -5.28 -8.86 27.01
N GLU A 163 -5.00 -9.47 25.85
CA GLU A 163 -4.74 -10.92 25.74
C GLU A 163 -3.41 -11.33 26.40
N SER A 164 -2.46 -10.40 26.52
CA SER A 164 -1.14 -10.65 27.12
C SER A 164 -0.97 -10.11 28.53
N ASP A 165 -2.00 -9.45 29.09
CA ASP A 165 -1.95 -8.74 30.38
C ASP A 165 -0.78 -7.74 30.46
N ARG A 166 -0.64 -6.93 29.41
CA ARG A 166 0.41 -5.90 29.24
C ARG A 166 -0.18 -4.55 28.89
N GLN A 167 0.63 -3.50 29.04
CA GLN A 167 0.28 -2.17 28.55
C GLN A 167 0.38 -2.11 27.02
N GLU A 168 -0.39 -1.24 26.39
CA GLU A 168 -0.35 -1.02 24.94
C GLU A 168 1.04 -0.53 24.50
N CYS A 169 1.69 0.28 25.34
CA CYS A 169 3.04 0.76 25.09
C CYS A 169 4.08 -0.38 25.01
N ASP A 170 3.95 -1.41 25.85
CA ASP A 170 4.84 -2.57 25.82
C ASP A 170 4.66 -3.38 24.54
N VAL A 171 3.41 -3.57 24.09
CA VAL A 171 3.09 -4.24 22.82
C VAL A 171 3.67 -3.47 21.63
N ILE A 172 3.49 -2.14 21.60
CA ILE A 172 4.05 -1.27 20.56
C ILE A 172 5.56 -1.38 20.51
N ASN A 173 6.23 -1.28 21.67
CA ASN A 173 7.68 -1.36 21.77
C ASN A 173 8.20 -2.71 21.30
N GLU A 174 7.51 -3.82 21.66
CA GLU A 174 7.88 -5.16 21.21
C GLU A 174 7.77 -5.30 19.69
N LEU A 175 6.68 -4.79 19.08
CA LEU A 175 6.52 -4.81 17.62
C LEU A 175 7.62 -4.00 16.93
N GLN A 176 7.95 -2.82 17.44
CA GLN A 176 9.04 -2.00 16.91
C GLN A 176 10.41 -2.70 17.05
N GLN A 177 10.69 -3.34 18.18
CA GLN A 177 11.91 -4.13 18.40
C GLN A 177 12.02 -5.31 17.43
N ARG A 178 10.89 -5.89 17.02
CA ARG A 178 10.83 -6.93 15.98
C ARG A 178 10.98 -6.38 14.55
N GLY A 179 11.19 -5.08 14.39
CA GLY A 179 11.41 -4.42 13.10
C GLY A 179 10.13 -4.03 12.36
N TYR A 180 9.00 -3.92 13.06
CA TYR A 180 7.76 -3.46 12.44
C TYR A 180 7.69 -1.93 12.38
N LEU A 181 7.21 -1.42 11.25
CA LEU A 181 6.77 -0.04 11.13
C LEU A 181 5.29 0.06 11.46
N LEU A 182 4.94 0.98 12.36
CA LEU A 182 3.57 1.18 12.82
C LEU A 182 3.00 2.49 12.25
N PHE A 183 1.76 2.43 11.78
CA PHE A 183 1.04 3.54 11.18
C PHE A 183 -0.42 3.58 11.66
N SER A 184 -1.00 4.77 11.76
CA SER A 184 -2.46 4.89 11.72
C SER A 184 -2.94 4.56 10.29
N GLU A 185 -4.24 4.28 10.15
CA GLU A 185 -4.85 4.05 8.83
C GLU A 185 -4.63 5.24 7.88
N GLU A 186 -4.76 6.46 8.38
CA GLU A 186 -4.58 7.69 7.60
C GLU A 186 -3.11 7.84 7.17
N ALA A 187 -2.18 7.64 8.09
CA ALA A 187 -0.74 7.72 7.79
C ALA A 187 -0.30 6.65 6.78
N PHE A 188 -0.86 5.44 6.89
CA PHE A 188 -0.63 4.38 5.91
C PHE A 188 -1.20 4.73 4.53
N SER A 189 -2.40 5.31 4.48
CA SER A 189 -3.03 5.73 3.21
C SER A 189 -2.18 6.78 2.49
N LEU A 190 -1.70 7.79 3.22
CA LEU A 190 -0.81 8.83 2.68
C LEU A 190 0.52 8.25 2.19
N LEU A 191 1.08 7.29 2.92
CA LEU A 191 2.28 6.57 2.47
C LEU A 191 2.00 5.87 1.13
N VAL A 192 0.91 5.10 1.03
CA VAL A 192 0.59 4.37 -0.20
C VAL A 192 0.35 5.31 -1.39
N ASP A 193 -0.35 6.42 -1.20
CA ASP A 193 -0.58 7.42 -2.25
C ASP A 193 0.74 7.97 -2.81
N ARG A 194 1.71 8.25 -1.94
CA ARG A 194 3.06 8.66 -2.35
C ARG A 194 3.78 7.56 -3.12
N LEU A 195 3.75 6.32 -2.62
CA LEU A 195 4.40 5.18 -3.26
C LEU A 195 3.81 4.90 -4.66
N ILE A 196 2.50 5.06 -4.83
CA ILE A 196 1.84 4.94 -6.13
C ILE A 196 2.44 5.93 -7.13
N ASN A 197 2.62 7.20 -6.74
CA ASN A 197 3.24 8.20 -7.63
C ASN A 197 4.68 7.81 -7.97
N ASP A 198 5.47 7.38 -6.99
CA ASP A 198 6.85 6.94 -7.23
C ASP A 198 6.96 5.73 -8.16
N VAL A 199 6.02 4.78 -8.07
CA VAL A 199 5.94 3.62 -8.97
C VAL A 199 5.54 4.04 -10.38
N LEU A 200 4.53 4.90 -10.53
CA LEU A 200 4.08 5.39 -11.85
C LEU A 200 5.18 6.17 -12.57
N GLU A 201 5.95 6.98 -11.84
CA GLU A 201 7.11 7.69 -12.37
C GLU A 201 8.32 6.78 -12.65
N GLY A 202 8.29 5.53 -12.19
CA GLY A 202 9.41 4.59 -12.31
C GLY A 202 10.58 4.87 -11.38
N ARG A 203 10.36 5.67 -10.31
CA ARG A 203 11.33 5.92 -9.23
C ARG A 203 11.41 4.77 -8.24
N LEU A 204 10.36 3.96 -8.18
CA LEU A 204 10.22 2.84 -7.25
C LEU A 204 9.64 1.61 -7.97
N LEU A 205 9.99 0.43 -7.46
CA LEU A 205 9.48 -0.86 -7.94
C LEU A 205 9.09 -1.72 -6.74
N LEU A 206 8.13 -2.62 -6.94
CA LEU A 206 7.79 -3.63 -5.94
C LEU A 206 8.73 -4.87 -6.03
N PRO A 207 9.01 -5.56 -4.91
CA PRO A 207 8.61 -5.24 -3.53
C PRO A 207 9.45 -4.11 -2.90
N ILE A 208 8.88 -3.38 -1.94
CA ILE A 208 9.55 -2.27 -1.24
C ILE A 208 9.97 -2.73 0.16
N SER A 209 11.26 -2.63 0.47
CA SER A 209 11.80 -3.04 1.76
C SER A 209 11.45 -2.06 2.90
N VAL A 210 11.53 -2.54 4.14
CA VAL A 210 11.26 -1.74 5.34
C VAL A 210 12.26 -0.59 5.48
N GLU A 211 13.53 -0.80 5.13
CA GLU A 211 14.57 0.23 5.15
C GLU A 211 14.20 1.37 4.21
N LYS A 212 13.76 1.03 2.99
CA LYS A 212 13.34 2.02 2.00
C LYS A 212 12.11 2.80 2.45
N LEU A 213 11.14 2.13 3.07
CA LEU A 213 9.97 2.79 3.65
C LEU A 213 10.33 3.72 4.79
N THR A 214 11.34 3.36 5.59
CA THR A 214 11.84 4.20 6.68
C THR A 214 12.51 5.47 6.13
N GLU A 215 13.35 5.34 5.09
CA GLU A 215 13.94 6.48 4.38
C GLU A 215 12.86 7.45 3.87
N ILE A 216 11.85 6.91 3.17
CA ILE A 216 10.75 7.69 2.59
C ILE A 216 9.98 8.41 3.70
N LYS A 217 9.68 7.72 4.80
CA LYS A 217 9.00 8.30 5.97
C LYS A 217 9.80 9.47 6.55
N THR A 218 11.11 9.32 6.73
CA THR A 218 11.99 10.38 7.27
C THR A 218 12.15 11.56 6.33
N ALA A 219 12.15 11.35 5.01
CA ALA A 219 12.29 12.42 4.02
C ALA A 219 11.06 13.36 3.96
N SER A 220 9.90 12.93 4.46
CA SER A 220 8.66 13.72 4.50
C SER A 220 8.55 14.70 5.69
N TYR A 221 9.53 14.73 6.61
CA TYR A 221 9.52 15.62 7.79
C TYR A 221 10.28 16.96 7.58
N LEU A 222 10.59 17.35 6.35
CA LEU A 222 11.07 18.68 5.96
C LEU A 222 10.23 19.05 4.72
N GLU A 223 9.33 20.03 4.69
CA GLU A 223 9.47 21.44 5.06
C GLU A 223 8.14 21.99 5.64
N PRO A 224 8.14 22.75 6.74
CA PRO A 224 7.07 23.72 6.97
C PRO A 224 7.26 24.88 6.01
N GLU A 225 6.38 25.00 5.01
CA GLU A 225 6.21 26.27 4.28
C GLU A 225 5.71 27.34 5.27
N PHE A 226 6.63 28.01 5.94
CA PHE A 226 6.39 29.33 6.51
C PHE A 226 6.31 30.30 5.34
N ASN A 227 5.13 30.41 4.74
CA ASN A 227 4.77 31.60 3.98
C ASN A 227 4.44 32.70 5.00
N ASP A 228 5.46 33.50 5.32
CA ASP A 228 5.25 34.83 5.91
C ASP A 228 4.57 35.70 4.85
N SER A 229 3.27 35.94 5.03
CA SER A 229 2.54 36.94 4.29
C SER A 229 2.94 38.34 4.77
N GLU A 230 3.47 39.16 3.86
CA GLU A 230 3.43 40.63 3.97
C GLU A 230 1.98 41.16 3.89
#